data_AF-A0A954P7R1-F1
#
_entry.id   AF-A0A954P7R1-F1
#
_cell.length_a   1.000
_cell.length_b   1.000
_cell.length_c   1.000
_cell.angle_alpha   90.00
_cell.angle_beta   90.00
_cell.angle_gamma   90.00
#
_symmetry.space_group_name_H-M   'P 1'
#
loop_
_entity.id
_entity.type
_entity.pdbx_description
1 polymer ?
#
loop_
_entity_poly.entity_id
_entity_poly.type
_entity_poly.pdbx_seq_one_letter_code
_entity_poly.pdbx_strand_id
1 'polypeptide(L)'
;MNAAALVTRLSRIKPDYSPNDQLRMALLVVLRNHDWHMLSDAALMQVCSDISLELTAATDQHAAISVELDSLAANAPCQFSPEHLWSLVRAIKLQGRILEFYLEPEQVSV
;
A
#
# COMPACT_ATOMS: atom_id res chain seq x y z
N MET A 1 1.69 -19.63 -16.50
CA MET A 1 2.60 -19.55 -15.32
C MET A 1 1.73 -19.65 -14.06
N ASN A 2 2.20 -20.26 -12.96
CA ASN A 2 1.45 -20.30 -11.69
C ASN A 2 2.00 -19.25 -10.70
N ALA A 3 1.29 -19.00 -9.60
CA ALA A 3 1.66 -17.97 -8.61
C ALA A 3 3.04 -18.22 -7.98
N ALA A 4 3.40 -19.48 -7.70
CA ALA A 4 4.70 -19.83 -7.14
C ALA A 4 5.87 -19.49 -8.07
N ALA A 5 5.68 -19.68 -9.38
CA ALA A 5 6.68 -19.31 -10.38
C ALA A 5 6.86 -17.78 -10.46
N LEU A 6 5.79 -16.99 -10.28
CA LEU A 6 5.89 -15.53 -10.22
C LEU A 6 6.72 -15.07 -9.01
N VAL A 7 6.46 -15.63 -7.82
CA VAL A 7 7.21 -15.31 -6.58
C VAL A 7 8.69 -15.64 -6.75
N THR A 8 9.01 -16.83 -7.29
CA THR A 8 10.40 -17.24 -7.56
C THR A 8 11.10 -16.31 -8.55
N ARG A 9 10.34 -15.79 -9.51
CA ARG A 9 10.87 -14.87 -10.51
C ARG A 9 11.11 -13.47 -9.91
N LEU A 10 10.21 -13.03 -9.02
CA LEU A 10 10.37 -11.79 -8.27
C LEU A 10 11.54 -11.85 -7.29
N SER A 11 11.77 -12.97 -6.60
CA SER A 11 12.92 -13.13 -5.70
C SER A 11 14.27 -13.03 -6.40
N ARG A 12 14.33 -13.37 -7.70
CA ARG A 12 15.53 -13.17 -8.54
C ARG A 12 15.69 -11.73 -9.01
N ILE A 13 14.59 -11.05 -9.31
CA ILE A 13 14.59 -9.68 -9.86
C ILE A 13 14.78 -8.63 -8.76
N LYS A 14 14.21 -8.85 -7.57
CA LYS A 14 14.35 -8.01 -6.38
C LYS A 14 14.71 -8.88 -5.17
N PRO A 15 16.00 -9.22 -5.01
CA PRO A 15 16.46 -10.07 -3.91
C PRO A 15 16.28 -9.42 -2.53
N ASP A 16 16.21 -8.08 -2.49
CA ASP A 16 16.11 -7.32 -1.24
C ASP A 16 14.72 -7.37 -0.59
N TYR A 17 13.71 -7.93 -1.28
CA TYR A 17 12.35 -8.03 -0.75
C TYR A 17 12.24 -9.15 0.27
N SER A 18 11.61 -8.86 1.41
CA SER A 18 11.21 -9.89 2.36
C SER A 18 10.22 -10.88 1.71
N PRO A 19 10.06 -12.11 2.23
CA PRO A 19 9.08 -13.06 1.71
C PRO A 19 7.65 -12.48 1.64
N ASN A 20 7.28 -11.64 2.60
CA ASN A 20 5.98 -10.96 2.62
C ASN A 20 5.86 -9.96 1.47
N ASP A 21 6.91 -9.17 1.21
CA ASP A 21 6.93 -8.19 0.12
C ASP A 21 6.92 -8.88 -1.25
N GLN A 22 7.57 -10.04 -1.38
CA GLN A 22 7.53 -10.83 -2.61
C GLN A 22 6.12 -11.35 -2.91
N LEU A 23 5.41 -11.86 -1.91
CA LEU A 23 4.03 -12.34 -2.04
C LEU A 23 3.05 -11.21 -2.33
N ARG A 24 3.18 -10.10 -1.60
CA ARG A 24 2.41 -8.88 -1.81
C ARG A 24 2.61 -8.31 -3.20
N MET A 25 3.86 -8.20 -3.65
CA MET A 25 4.17 -7.72 -5.00
C MET A 25 3.62 -8.66 -6.06
N ALA A 26 3.72 -9.99 -5.87
CA ALA A 26 3.11 -10.97 -6.76
C ALA A 26 1.59 -10.78 -6.88
N LEU A 27 0.90 -10.57 -5.76
CA LEU A 27 -0.54 -10.29 -5.75
C LEU A 27 -0.88 -9.00 -6.49
N LEU A 28 -0.16 -7.90 -6.22
CA LEU A 28 -0.39 -6.61 -6.86
C LEU A 28 -0.14 -6.65 -8.37
N VAL A 29 0.90 -7.35 -8.81
CA VAL A 29 1.19 -7.59 -10.24
C VAL A 29 0.01 -8.30 -10.91
N VAL A 30 -0.51 -9.36 -10.29
CA VAL A 30 -1.64 -10.14 -10.83
C VAL A 30 -2.94 -9.32 -10.85
N LEU A 31 -3.20 -8.51 -9.83
CA LEU A 31 -4.38 -7.66 -9.77
C LEU A 31 -4.36 -6.55 -10.83
N ARG A 32 -3.19 -5.98 -11.13
CA ARG A 32 -3.06 -4.88 -12.09
C ARG A 32 -2.90 -5.33 -13.54
N ASN A 33 -2.38 -6.53 -13.78
CA ASN A 33 -2.05 -7.00 -15.13
C ASN A 33 -2.72 -8.34 -15.39
N HIS A 34 -3.76 -8.35 -16.23
CA HIS A 34 -4.49 -9.57 -16.56
C HIS A 34 -3.59 -10.62 -17.24
N ASP A 35 -2.65 -10.15 -18.07
CA ASP A 35 -1.67 -10.98 -18.79
C ASP A 35 -0.30 -11.04 -18.11
N TRP A 36 -0.27 -10.99 -16.76
CA TRP A 36 0.97 -11.02 -15.96
C TRP A 36 1.92 -12.18 -16.32
N HIS A 37 1.38 -13.29 -16.81
CA HIS A 37 2.12 -14.47 -17.21
C HIS A 37 2.95 -14.28 -18.49
N MET A 38 2.68 -13.24 -19.27
CA MET A 38 3.40 -12.88 -20.51
C MET A 38 4.48 -11.80 -20.29
N LEU A 39 4.54 -11.19 -19.09
CA LEU A 39 5.51 -10.13 -18.81
C LEU A 39 6.94 -10.67 -18.90
N SER A 40 7.82 -9.95 -19.61
CA SER A 40 9.28 -10.18 -19.59
C SER A 40 9.88 -9.77 -18.24
N ASP A 41 11.14 -10.14 -17.95
CA ASP A 41 11.77 -9.76 -16.67
C ASP A 41 11.90 -8.23 -16.53
N ALA A 42 12.22 -7.55 -17.63
CA ALA A 42 12.29 -6.10 -17.69
C ALA A 42 10.90 -5.45 -17.48
N ALA A 43 9.86 -5.97 -18.14
CA ALA A 43 8.50 -5.47 -17.97
C ALA A 43 7.99 -5.72 -16.55
N LEU A 44 8.28 -6.89 -15.98
CA LEU A 44 7.93 -7.21 -14.60
C LEU A 44 8.64 -6.29 -13.61
N MET A 45 9.92 -5.98 -13.82
CA MET A 45 10.67 -5.04 -13.00
C MET A 45 10.05 -3.63 -13.06
N GLN A 46 9.66 -3.17 -14.25
CA GLN A 46 8.99 -1.88 -14.42
C GLN A 46 7.66 -1.83 -13.67
N VAL A 47 6.79 -2.83 -13.89
CA VAL A 47 5.50 -2.93 -13.21
C VAL A 47 5.68 -2.93 -11.68
N CYS A 48 6.68 -3.66 -11.17
CA CYS A 48 6.97 -3.66 -9.73
C CYS A 48 7.45 -2.30 -9.23
N SER A 49 8.21 -1.55 -10.03
CA SER A 49 8.63 -0.19 -9.71
C SER A 49 7.44 0.76 -9.63
N ASP A 50 6.55 0.70 -10.63
CA ASP A 50 5.36 1.55 -10.71
C ASP A 50 4.41 1.28 -9.54
N ILE A 51 4.18 0.00 -9.23
CA ILE A 51 3.40 -0.41 -8.04
C ILE A 51 4.02 0.15 -6.75
N SER A 52 5.34 0.04 -6.61
CA SER A 52 6.03 0.51 -5.39
C SER A 52 5.92 2.03 -5.24
N LEU A 53 6.05 2.77 -6.34
CA LEU A 53 5.92 4.23 -6.37
C LEU A 53 4.50 4.66 -5.97
N GLU A 54 3.47 4.07 -6.60
CA GLU A 54 2.07 4.38 -6.29
C GLU A 54 1.71 4.04 -4.85
N LEU A 55 2.19 2.90 -4.34
CA LEU A 55 1.94 2.49 -2.96
C LEU A 55 2.59 3.46 -1.98
N THR A 56 3.83 3.89 -2.24
CA THR A 56 4.51 4.91 -1.43
C THR A 56 3.74 6.22 -1.44
N ALA A 57 3.33 6.70 -2.62
CA ALA A 57 2.58 7.94 -2.75
C ALA A 57 1.22 7.90 -2.03
N ALA A 58 0.50 6.78 -2.13
CA ALA A 58 -0.76 6.58 -1.41
C ALA A 58 -0.57 6.57 0.11
N THR A 59 0.55 6.01 0.59
CA THR A 59 0.93 5.99 2.01
C THR A 59 1.23 7.40 2.52
N ASP A 60 2.07 8.14 1.79
CA ASP A 60 2.43 9.51 2.15
C ASP A 60 1.20 10.43 2.17
N GLN A 61 0.33 10.30 1.17
CA GLN A 61 -0.91 11.06 1.12
C GLN A 61 -1.84 10.70 2.28
N HIS A 62 -1.94 9.41 2.64
CA HIS A 62 -2.73 8.97 3.78
C HIS A 62 -2.21 9.56 5.10
N ALA A 63 -0.90 9.56 5.30
CA ALA A 63 -0.26 10.16 6.47
C ALA A 63 -0.53 11.68 6.53
N ALA A 64 -0.39 12.39 5.41
CA ALA A 64 -0.65 13.82 5.33
C ALA A 64 -2.12 14.17 5.66
N ILE A 65 -3.08 13.46 5.07
CA ILE A 65 -4.51 13.68 5.34
C ILE A 65 -4.83 13.38 6.81
N SER A 66 -4.23 12.35 7.41
CA SER A 66 -4.42 12.03 8.82
C SER A 66 -4.00 13.19 9.74
N VAL A 67 -2.86 13.83 9.44
CA VAL A 67 -2.38 15.01 10.17
C VAL A 67 -3.30 16.23 9.97
N GLU A 68 -3.75 16.48 8.74
CA GLU A 68 -4.67 17.59 8.45
C GLU A 68 -6.00 17.46 9.20
N LEU A 69 -6.57 16.24 9.27
CA LEU A 69 -7.79 15.99 10.02
C LEU A 69 -7.62 16.15 11.53
N ASP A 70 -6.51 15.65 12.09
CA ASP A 70 -6.22 15.81 13.51
C ASP A 70 -6.07 17.32 13.84
N SER A 71 -5.49 18.12 12.93
CA SER A 71 -5.43 19.58 13.03
C SER A 71 -6.80 20.27 12.91
N LEU A 72 -7.65 19.85 11.96
CA LEU A 72 -9.01 20.38 11.82
C LEU A 72 -9.88 20.07 13.04
N ALA A 73 -9.75 18.87 13.61
CA ALA A 73 -10.44 18.50 14.83
C ALA A 73 -9.99 19.34 16.04
N ALA A 74 -8.72 19.75 16.07
CA ALA A 74 -8.17 20.57 17.15
C ALA A 74 -8.46 22.08 17.01
N ASN A 75 -8.56 22.61 15.79
CA ASN A 75 -8.45 24.06 15.52
C ASN A 75 -9.64 24.71 14.80
N ALA A 76 -10.69 23.98 14.40
CA ALA A 76 -11.76 24.55 13.57
C ALA A 76 -12.83 25.35 14.37
N PRO A 77 -13.17 26.58 13.95
CA PRO A 77 -14.28 27.38 14.50
C PRO A 77 -15.63 27.13 13.79
N CYS A 78 -15.73 26.11 12.92
CA CYS A 78 -16.94 25.78 12.17
C CYS A 78 -17.83 24.82 12.96
N GLN A 79 -19.16 24.97 12.84
CA GLN A 79 -20.18 24.14 13.50
C GLN A 79 -20.25 22.69 12.95
N PHE A 80 -19.13 22.00 12.84
CA PHE A 80 -19.17 20.55 12.71
C PHE A 80 -19.56 19.98 14.07
N SER A 81 -20.60 19.13 14.10
CA SER A 81 -20.81 18.32 15.30
C SER A 81 -19.57 17.43 15.48
N PRO A 82 -19.12 17.20 16.73
CA PRO A 82 -18.01 16.30 17.01
C PRO A 82 -18.16 14.93 16.32
N GLU A 83 -19.39 14.45 16.16
CA GLU A 83 -19.74 13.19 15.52
C GLU A 83 -19.40 13.14 14.02
N HIS A 84 -19.57 14.25 13.29
CA HIS A 84 -19.22 14.33 11.86
C HIS A 84 -17.70 14.28 11.64
N LEU A 85 -16.94 14.99 12.48
CA LEU A 85 -15.47 14.96 12.42
C LEU A 85 -14.93 13.57 12.79
N TRP A 86 -15.46 12.96 13.84
CA TRP A 86 -15.07 11.60 14.24
C TRP A 86 -15.40 10.55 13.18
N SER A 87 -16.51 10.72 12.44
CA SER A 87 -16.89 9.82 11.34
C SER A 87 -15.94 9.94 10.15
N LEU A 88 -15.56 11.16 9.77
CA LEU A 88 -14.57 11.41 8.72
C LEU A 88 -13.19 10.88 9.08
N VAL A 89 -12.72 11.19 10.30
CA VAL A 89 -11.44 10.68 10.82
C VAL A 89 -11.44 9.16 10.84
N ARG A 90 -12.54 8.53 11.28
CA ARG A 90 -12.64 7.06 11.30
C ARG A 90 -12.65 6.45 9.90
N ALA A 91 -13.37 7.05 8.95
CA ALA A 91 -13.40 6.58 7.56
C ALA A 91 -12.01 6.64 6.92
N ILE A 92 -11.27 7.73 7.16
CA ILE A 92 -9.93 7.92 6.61
C ILE A 92 -8.90 7.01 7.32
N LYS A 93 -8.98 6.86 8.65
CA LYS A 93 -8.15 5.89 9.39
C LYS A 93 -8.42 4.44 8.95
N LEU A 94 -9.67 4.08 8.69
CA LEU A 94 -10.04 2.76 8.18
C LEU A 94 -9.51 2.50 6.76
N GLN A 95 -9.52 3.53 5.89
CA GLN A 95 -8.93 3.45 4.56
C GLN A 95 -7.41 3.27 4.61
N GLY A 96 -6.73 3.87 5.60
CA GLY A 96 -5.31 3.66 5.88
C GLY A 96 -4.98 2.25 6.35
N ARG A 97 -5.82 1.64 7.20
CA ARG A 97 -5.60 0.28 7.68
C ARG A 97 -5.56 -0.76 6.56
N ILE A 98 -6.32 -0.54 5.48
CA ILE A 98 -6.25 -1.42 4.31
C ILE A 98 -4.87 -1.29 3.66
N LEU A 99 -4.36 -0.07 3.52
CA LEU A 99 -2.98 0.19 3.06
C LEU A 99 -1.94 -0.44 3.99
N GLU A 100 -2.10 -0.36 5.32
CA GLU A 100 -1.22 -1.01 6.31
C GLU A 100 -1.15 -2.53 6.13
N PHE A 101 -2.27 -3.22 5.87
CA PHE A 101 -2.25 -4.66 5.51
C PHE A 101 -1.41 -4.94 4.25
N TYR A 102 -1.41 -4.00 3.29
CA TYR A 102 -0.57 -4.03 2.10
C TYR A 102 0.81 -3.38 2.30
N LEU A 103 1.19 -2.94 3.50
CA LEU A 103 2.45 -2.24 3.75
C LEU A 103 3.28 -2.80 4.90
N GLU A 104 2.72 -3.55 5.85
CA GLU A 104 3.51 -4.12 6.95
C GLU A 104 4.62 -5.04 6.42
N PRO A 105 5.89 -4.73 6.73
CA PRO A 105 6.61 -5.63 7.60
C PRO A 105 7.19 -4.86 8.79
N GLU A 106 6.53 -4.90 9.93
CA GLU A 106 7.19 -4.55 11.19
C GLU A 106 6.67 -5.44 12.32
N GLN A 107 7.15 -6.69 12.34
CA GLN A 107 7.26 -7.37 13.63
C GLN A 107 8.44 -6.74 14.38
N VAL A 108 8.12 -5.78 15.23
CA VAL A 108 8.98 -5.34 16.33
C VAL A 108 9.44 -6.59 17.08
N SER A 109 10.73 -6.88 16.96
CA SER A 109 11.38 -7.90 17.79
C SER A 109 11.51 -7.33 19.21
N VAL A 110 10.77 -7.91 20.15
CA VAL A 110 11.02 -7.79 21.60
C VAL A 110 11.98 -8.89 22.00
#